data_AF-A0A7W0MZC6-F1
#
_entry.id   AF-A0A7W0MZC6-F1
#
_cell.length_a   1.000
_cell.length_b   1.000
_cell.length_c   1.000
_cell.angle_alpha   90.00
_cell.angle_beta   90.00
_cell.angle_gamma   90.00
#
_symmetry.space_group_name_H-M   'P 1'
#
loop_
_entity.id
_entity.type
_entity.pdbx_description
1 polymer ?
#
loop_
_entity_poly.entity_id
_entity_poly.type
_entity_poly.pdbx_seq_one_letter_code
_entity_poly.pdbx_strand_id
1 'polypeptide(L)'
;MTIDENRKLTGDVECLQTDNGPCIRFGRPGIKLDLNGFTMTGPANESPRENCVTAAAFPSQPADGIQSTFGEVEIEGPGVVQRMRRHGIALLGTPSEPVEEAVVRKLVSHQNCFSGIFMGSVNHSLVEEVVSARNSANSEARPCGGVCVTNSDDNRVRRSEVAGNGTTAPGTTIPGPIPNDFGIGLVGSSSRNIIEENGIGGNISGLALFPIGASTPAANLIRNNVIVGNPPIEVSADNPTTNPVGADIRDFSAHGSNTFEDNLCITYTGDANPPPCPNLTEYAGHRNNDAAVTPAPPVVVPPVVVPPVVVPQEQPVAPAVPATPQAAPASPPAAVAATAAAKAMVAVPSVKGMTLSMARSALAKRGCRVGRVSTAYSRVKKGVTVRQSPAAGRRVVAGTRVSVVVSRGMRRSR
;
A
#
# COMPACT_ATOMS: atom_id res chain seq x y z
N MET A 1 11.44 7.26 21.33
CA MET A 1 12.66 8.06 21.63
C MET A 1 12.44 9.49 21.15
N THR A 2 12.87 10.50 21.90
CA THR A 2 12.85 11.90 21.44
C THR A 2 14.25 12.33 21.00
N ILE A 3 14.36 13.08 19.90
CA ILE A 3 15.60 13.69 19.43
C ILE A 3 15.51 15.22 19.50
N ASP A 4 16.51 15.84 20.13
CA ASP A 4 16.58 17.30 20.35
C ASP A 4 17.77 17.96 19.62
N GLU A 5 18.53 17.17 18.88
CA GLU A 5 19.66 17.62 18.07
C GLU A 5 19.79 16.72 16.84
N ASN A 6 20.58 17.15 15.86
CA ASN A 6 20.80 16.38 14.64
C ASN A 6 21.32 14.98 14.97
N ARG A 7 20.67 13.96 14.42
CA ARG A 7 21.03 12.55 14.62
C ARG A 7 21.24 11.84 13.30
N LYS A 8 22.04 10.78 13.36
CA LYS A 8 22.11 9.77 12.32
C LYS A 8 21.99 8.38 12.93
N LEU A 9 21.37 7.45 12.21
CA LEU A 9 21.37 6.06 12.61
C LEU A 9 22.77 5.46 12.44
N THR A 10 23.12 4.55 13.35
CA THR A 10 24.41 3.83 13.35
C THR A 10 24.24 2.32 13.20
N GLY A 11 22.99 1.87 13.09
CA GLY A 11 22.58 0.48 12.97
C GLY A 11 21.08 0.41 12.70
N ASP A 12 20.61 -0.78 12.36
CA ASP A 12 19.18 -1.05 12.23
C ASP A 12 18.46 -0.87 13.58
N VAL A 13 17.22 -0.41 13.52
CA VAL A 13 16.41 -0.07 14.69
C VAL A 13 15.16 -0.94 14.71
N GLU A 14 15.00 -1.70 15.80
CA GLU A 14 13.76 -2.41 16.10
C GLU A 14 12.88 -1.55 17.01
N CYS A 15 11.76 -1.08 16.46
CA CYS A 15 10.81 -0.22 17.12
C CYS A 15 9.78 -1.06 17.90
N LEU A 16 9.84 -1.02 19.23
CA LEU A 16 8.93 -1.81 20.07
C LEU A 16 7.49 -1.25 20.12
N GLN A 17 7.34 0.08 20.08
CA GLN A 17 6.04 0.80 20.11
C GLN A 17 5.06 0.30 21.20
N THR A 18 5.57 -0.09 22.36
CA THR A 18 4.81 -0.72 23.46
C THR A 18 3.95 0.26 24.25
N ASP A 19 4.31 1.54 24.26
CA ASP A 19 3.57 2.64 24.89
C ASP A 19 2.57 3.31 23.94
N ASN A 20 2.42 2.78 22.72
CA ASN A 20 1.68 3.38 21.60
C ASN A 20 2.21 4.76 21.17
N GLY A 21 3.43 5.13 21.55
CA GLY A 21 4.13 6.29 21.00
C GLY A 21 4.88 5.98 19.70
N PRO A 22 5.39 7.02 19.03
CA PRO A 22 6.20 6.85 17.84
C PRO A 22 7.58 6.30 18.20
N CYS A 23 8.22 5.63 17.26
CA CYS A 23 9.56 5.10 17.48
C CYS A 23 10.57 6.23 17.71
N ILE A 24 10.57 7.22 16.81
CA ILE A 24 11.33 8.46 16.93
C ILE A 24 10.37 9.64 16.91
N ARG A 25 10.57 10.58 17.83
CA ARG A 25 9.86 11.86 17.90
C ARG A 25 10.87 13.00 17.86
N PHE A 26 10.58 14.03 17.07
CA PHE A 26 11.33 15.29 17.10
C PHE A 26 10.91 16.14 18.32
N GLY A 27 11.89 16.68 19.05
CA GLY A 27 11.65 17.47 20.27
C GLY A 27 11.73 18.98 20.09
N ARG A 28 12.19 19.47 18.94
CA ARG A 28 12.21 20.90 18.55
C ARG A 28 12.33 21.05 17.02
N PRO A 29 12.04 22.24 16.45
CA PRO A 29 12.25 22.50 15.02
C PRO A 29 13.73 22.52 14.63
N GLY A 30 14.01 22.45 13.33
CA GLY A 30 15.38 22.61 12.79
C GLY A 30 16.29 21.40 13.01
N ILE A 31 15.73 20.23 13.26
CA ILE A 31 16.50 19.00 13.48
C ILE A 31 16.51 18.16 12.22
N LYS A 32 17.68 17.59 11.94
CA LYS A 32 17.89 16.57 10.93
C LYS A 32 18.04 15.17 11.52
N LEU A 33 17.32 14.21 10.95
CA LEU A 33 17.50 12.78 11.15
C LEU A 33 17.97 12.14 9.84
N ASP A 34 19.20 11.62 9.86
CA ASP A 34 19.77 10.83 8.76
C ASP A 34 19.61 9.33 9.04
N LEU A 35 18.89 8.62 8.18
CA LEU A 35 18.71 7.17 8.27
C LEU A 35 19.99 6.40 7.90
N ASN A 36 20.94 7.04 7.21
CA ASN A 36 22.32 6.59 7.01
C ASN A 36 22.44 5.14 6.50
N GLY A 37 21.53 4.73 5.61
CA GLY A 37 21.46 3.42 5.00
C GLY A 37 20.78 2.33 5.83
N PHE A 38 20.31 2.66 7.05
CA PHE A 38 19.75 1.68 7.98
C PHE A 38 18.23 1.55 7.88
N THR A 39 17.75 0.44 8.43
CA THR A 39 16.33 0.09 8.47
C THR A 39 15.75 0.33 9.86
N MET A 40 14.60 1.00 9.92
CA MET A 40 13.73 1.06 11.08
C MET A 40 12.53 0.13 10.88
N THR A 41 12.37 -0.86 11.75
CA THR A 41 11.31 -1.87 11.66
C THR A 41 10.37 -1.79 12.86
N GLY A 42 9.07 -1.58 12.61
CA GLY A 42 8.03 -1.68 13.61
C GLY A 42 7.51 -3.10 13.83
N PRO A 43 6.65 -3.31 14.84
CA PRO A 43 6.19 -4.63 15.25
C PRO A 43 4.96 -5.12 14.46
N ALA A 44 4.49 -4.34 13.47
CA ALA A 44 3.35 -4.73 12.66
C ALA A 44 3.72 -5.89 11.73
N ASN A 45 2.72 -6.70 11.40
CA ASN A 45 2.83 -7.69 10.33
C ASN A 45 1.69 -7.47 9.35
N GLU A 46 2.02 -7.39 8.06
CA GLU A 46 1.03 -7.17 7.01
C GLU A 46 0.20 -8.44 6.74
N SER A 47 0.78 -9.62 6.99
CA SER A 47 0.14 -10.91 6.70
C SER A 47 0.40 -11.97 7.79
N PRO A 48 -0.63 -12.37 8.55
CA PRO A 48 -1.93 -11.71 8.69
C PRO A 48 -1.75 -10.30 9.29
N ARG A 49 -2.63 -9.35 8.92
CA ARG A 49 -2.67 -7.94 9.39
C ARG A 49 -2.75 -7.85 10.91
N GLU A 50 -1.62 -8.05 11.57
CA GLU A 50 -1.49 -8.19 13.02
C GLU A 50 -0.75 -6.98 13.57
N ASN A 51 -1.12 -6.60 14.80
CA ASN A 51 -0.54 -5.50 15.56
C ASN A 51 -0.72 -4.08 14.97
N CYS A 52 -1.44 -3.91 13.86
CA CYS A 52 -1.85 -2.58 13.40
C CYS A 52 -2.73 -1.86 14.43
N VAL A 53 -2.63 -0.53 14.49
CA VAL A 53 -3.61 0.31 15.18
C VAL A 53 -4.94 0.19 14.43
N THR A 54 -6.05 0.04 15.15
CA THR A 54 -7.39 -0.03 14.55
C THR A 54 -7.94 1.38 14.30
N ALA A 55 -8.93 1.54 13.42
CA ALA A 55 -9.53 2.86 13.20
C ALA A 55 -10.12 3.47 14.48
N ALA A 56 -10.62 2.64 15.40
CA ALA A 56 -11.14 3.08 16.70
C ALA A 56 -10.04 3.58 17.65
N ALA A 57 -8.85 2.97 17.63
CA ALA A 57 -7.72 3.33 18.48
C ALA A 57 -6.82 4.44 17.87
N PHE A 58 -6.99 4.73 16.58
CA PHE A 58 -6.17 5.71 15.86
C PHE A 58 -6.06 7.10 16.53
N PRO A 59 -7.11 7.69 17.12
CA PRO A 59 -6.99 9.01 17.76
C PRO A 59 -6.11 9.03 19.01
N SER A 60 -5.92 7.88 19.67
CA SER A 60 -5.26 7.79 20.98
C SER A 60 -3.97 6.97 20.97
N GLN A 61 -3.54 6.47 19.81
CA GLN A 61 -2.36 5.61 19.67
C GLN A 61 -1.46 6.07 18.50
N PRO A 62 -0.61 7.09 18.70
CA PRO A 62 0.35 7.56 17.70
C PRO A 62 1.54 6.60 17.56
N ALA A 63 1.28 5.39 17.04
CA ALA A 63 2.27 4.34 16.85
C ALA A 63 2.98 4.45 15.49
N ASP A 64 3.52 5.63 15.19
CA ASP A 64 4.25 5.91 13.96
C ASP A 64 5.72 5.51 14.04
N GLY A 65 6.38 5.36 12.89
CA GLY A 65 7.83 5.22 12.86
C GLY A 65 8.50 6.50 13.32
N ILE A 66 8.41 7.54 12.49
CA ILE A 66 9.01 8.84 12.74
C ILE A 66 7.91 9.88 12.80
N GLN A 67 7.85 10.65 13.88
CA GLN A 67 6.83 11.69 14.06
C GLN A 67 7.46 13.05 14.35
N SER A 68 6.98 14.09 13.68
CA SER A 68 7.24 15.48 14.06
C SER A 68 5.94 16.28 14.15
N THR A 69 5.90 17.17 15.14
CA THR A 69 4.94 18.28 15.23
C THR A 69 5.61 19.64 15.07
N PHE A 70 6.91 19.64 14.74
CA PHE A 70 7.73 20.83 14.55
C PHE A 70 8.10 21.00 13.08
N GLY A 71 8.19 22.26 12.65
CA GLY A 71 8.69 22.66 11.34
C GLY A 71 10.22 22.56 11.21
N GLU A 72 10.71 22.85 10.01
CA GLU A 72 12.14 22.87 9.64
C GLU A 72 12.86 21.54 9.95
N VAL A 73 12.11 20.43 10.04
CA VAL A 73 12.69 19.12 10.29
C VAL A 73 13.08 18.45 8.99
N GLU A 74 14.21 17.76 9.00
CA GLU A 74 14.70 17.01 7.85
C GLU A 74 14.77 15.52 8.20
N ILE A 75 14.14 14.67 7.38
CA ILE A 75 14.26 13.21 7.46
C ILE A 75 14.89 12.75 6.14
N GLU A 76 16.13 12.30 6.22
CA GLU A 76 16.92 11.99 5.03
C GLU A 76 17.37 10.54 5.04
N GLY A 77 17.31 9.91 3.87
CA GLY A 77 17.99 8.64 3.63
C GLY A 77 19.33 8.78 2.92
N PRO A 78 19.88 7.65 2.41
CA PRO A 78 19.20 6.37 2.19
C PRO A 78 18.74 5.70 3.49
N GLY A 79 17.69 4.89 3.43
CA GLY A 79 17.19 4.13 4.58
C GLY A 79 15.77 3.62 4.36
N VAL A 80 15.32 2.73 5.23
CA VAL A 80 13.99 2.10 5.15
C VAL A 80 13.21 2.34 6.44
N VAL A 81 11.96 2.79 6.33
CA VAL A 81 11.01 2.86 7.44
C VAL A 81 9.86 1.92 7.16
N GLN A 82 9.73 0.86 7.96
CA GLN A 82 8.78 -0.19 7.65
C GLN A 82 8.03 -0.78 8.84
N ARG A 83 6.91 -1.43 8.53
CA ARG A 83 6.14 -2.26 9.48
C ARG A 83 5.70 -1.49 10.73
N MET A 84 5.48 -0.20 10.60
CA MET A 84 4.95 0.62 11.69
C MET A 84 3.47 0.32 11.88
N ARG A 85 3.02 0.32 13.15
CA ARG A 85 1.63 0.02 13.50
C ARG A 85 0.65 1.10 13.01
N ARG A 86 1.13 2.30 12.72
CA ARG A 86 0.40 3.42 12.10
C ARG A 86 1.07 3.89 10.81
N HIS A 87 1.52 5.15 10.72
CA HIS A 87 2.24 5.66 9.54
C HIS A 87 3.72 5.33 9.64
N GLY A 88 4.41 5.23 8.50
CA GLY A 88 5.87 5.21 8.48
C GLY A 88 6.44 6.51 9.02
N ILE A 89 6.06 7.62 8.38
CA ILE A 89 6.42 8.99 8.76
C ILE A 89 5.15 9.82 8.92
N ALA A 90 5.02 10.55 10.03
CA ALA A 90 3.89 11.42 10.32
C ALA A 90 4.36 12.84 10.67
N LEU A 91 4.04 13.79 9.81
CA LEU A 91 4.16 15.22 10.05
C LEU A 91 2.78 15.77 10.45
N LEU A 92 2.66 16.27 11.67
CA LEU A 92 1.40 16.55 12.32
C LEU A 92 1.37 17.98 12.87
N GLY A 93 0.79 18.90 12.11
CA GLY A 93 0.46 20.24 12.59
C GLY A 93 -1.00 20.38 13.01
N THR A 94 -1.40 21.62 13.26
CA THR A 94 -2.79 22.02 13.45
C THR A 94 -3.11 23.21 12.55
N PRO A 95 -4.39 23.55 12.32
CA PRO A 95 -4.74 24.75 11.54
C PRO A 95 -4.16 26.06 12.10
N SER A 96 -3.95 26.16 13.42
CA SER A 96 -3.35 27.33 14.07
C SER A 96 -1.82 27.28 14.15
N GLU A 97 -1.25 26.08 14.10
CA GLU A 97 0.19 25.84 14.22
C GLU A 97 0.58 24.73 13.22
N PRO A 98 0.65 25.05 11.91
CA PRO A 98 1.06 24.09 10.91
C PRO A 98 2.53 23.71 11.07
N VAL A 99 2.89 22.52 10.58
CA VAL A 99 4.31 22.16 10.38
C VAL A 99 4.78 22.85 9.11
N GLU A 100 5.78 23.72 9.22
CA GLU A 100 6.32 24.50 8.11
C GLU A 100 7.68 23.95 7.67
N GLU A 101 8.01 24.04 6.38
CA GLU A 101 9.37 23.81 5.85
C GLU A 101 10.00 22.45 6.19
N ALA A 102 9.20 21.39 6.30
CA ALA A 102 9.72 20.05 6.52
C ALA A 102 10.24 19.42 5.23
N VAL A 103 11.28 18.57 5.34
CA VAL A 103 11.85 17.83 4.20
C VAL A 103 11.89 16.34 4.52
N VAL A 104 11.32 15.53 3.64
CA VAL A 104 11.43 14.07 3.68
C VAL A 104 11.99 13.59 2.34
N ARG A 105 13.19 13.01 2.33
CA ARG A 105 13.80 12.61 1.06
C ARG A 105 14.70 11.40 1.09
N LYS A 106 14.85 10.78 -0.08
CA LYS A 106 15.81 9.69 -0.36
C LYS A 106 15.63 8.44 0.50
N LEU A 107 14.39 8.05 0.81
CA LEU A 107 14.12 6.89 1.67
C LEU A 107 13.02 5.99 1.11
N VAL A 108 12.93 4.78 1.67
CA VAL A 108 11.87 3.84 1.39
C VAL A 108 10.91 3.79 2.58
N SER A 109 9.62 3.96 2.33
CA SER A 109 8.56 3.74 3.31
C SER A 109 7.71 2.55 2.89
N HIS A 110 7.73 1.48 3.68
CA HIS A 110 7.27 0.16 3.24
C HIS A 110 6.42 -0.58 4.28
N GLN A 111 5.31 -1.20 3.87
CA GLN A 111 4.53 -2.10 4.75
C GLN A 111 4.03 -1.48 6.05
N ASN A 112 3.79 -0.17 6.06
CA ASN A 112 3.18 0.48 7.19
C ASN A 112 1.66 0.21 7.18
N CYS A 113 1.05 0.08 8.36
CA CYS A 113 -0.37 -0.24 8.46
C CYS A 113 -1.27 0.85 7.86
N PHE A 114 -0.81 2.11 7.91
CA PHE A 114 -1.43 3.28 7.29
C PHE A 114 -0.44 3.86 6.28
N SER A 115 -0.34 5.18 6.18
CA SER A 115 0.47 5.84 5.15
C SER A 115 1.94 5.51 5.23
N GLY A 116 2.59 5.48 4.06
CA GLY A 116 4.04 5.58 4.02
C GLY A 116 4.50 6.92 4.61
N ILE A 117 3.91 8.02 4.12
CA ILE A 117 4.11 9.38 4.62
C ILE A 117 2.74 10.04 4.80
N PHE A 118 2.47 10.56 5.99
CA PHE A 118 1.28 11.32 6.31
C PHE A 118 1.65 12.77 6.66
N MET A 119 0.99 13.71 6.00
CA MET A 119 1.11 15.15 6.19
C MET A 119 -0.27 15.70 6.55
N GLY A 120 -0.47 16.08 7.82
CA GLY A 120 -1.70 16.72 8.28
C GLY A 120 -1.42 18.12 8.79
N SER A 121 -2.02 19.14 8.16
CA SER A 121 -1.70 20.56 8.44
C SER A 121 -0.21 20.86 8.35
N VAL A 122 0.36 20.58 7.18
CA VAL A 122 1.78 20.79 6.84
C VAL A 122 1.85 21.73 5.65
N ASN A 123 2.73 22.72 5.69
CA ASN A 123 2.87 23.67 4.61
C ASN A 123 4.34 23.86 4.17
N HIS A 124 4.53 24.40 2.96
CA HIS A 124 5.84 24.77 2.41
C HIS A 124 6.89 23.64 2.48
N SER A 125 6.45 22.39 2.43
CA SER A 125 7.29 21.22 2.70
C SER A 125 7.56 20.39 1.44
N LEU A 126 8.63 19.60 1.48
CA LEU A 126 9.12 18.80 0.36
C LEU A 126 9.14 17.31 0.68
N VAL A 127 8.49 16.51 -0.16
CA VAL A 127 8.69 15.06 -0.25
C VAL A 127 9.34 14.75 -1.59
N GLU A 128 10.56 14.20 -1.57
CA GLU A 128 11.35 14.04 -2.78
C GLU A 128 12.15 12.74 -2.80
N GLU A 129 12.19 12.05 -3.94
CA GLU A 129 13.00 10.83 -4.10
C GLU A 129 12.64 9.76 -3.06
N VAL A 130 11.35 9.60 -2.77
CA VAL A 130 10.83 8.59 -1.85
C VAL A 130 10.27 7.41 -2.63
N VAL A 131 10.53 6.19 -2.14
CA VAL A 131 9.79 5.00 -2.55
C VAL A 131 8.75 4.69 -1.48
N SER A 132 7.46 4.90 -1.76
CA SER A 132 6.37 4.57 -0.83
C SER A 132 5.59 3.36 -1.36
N ALA A 133 5.78 2.20 -0.74
CA ALA A 133 5.26 0.96 -1.27
C ALA A 133 4.57 0.04 -0.26
N ARG A 134 3.48 -0.62 -0.69
CA ARG A 134 2.74 -1.63 0.10
C ARG A 134 2.26 -1.10 1.47
N ASN A 135 1.99 0.19 1.54
CA ASN A 135 1.47 0.81 2.74
C ASN A 135 -0.05 0.69 2.78
N SER A 136 -0.61 1.03 3.94
CA SER A 136 -2.04 1.16 4.17
C SER A 136 -2.81 -0.15 4.20
N ALA A 137 -2.15 -1.24 4.61
CA ALA A 137 -2.76 -2.55 4.72
C ALA A 137 -3.97 -2.61 5.69
N ASN A 138 -4.10 -1.66 6.63
CA ASN A 138 -5.17 -1.61 7.62
C ASN A 138 -5.69 -0.17 7.86
N SER A 139 -5.72 0.66 6.83
CA SER A 139 -6.33 2.01 6.89
C SER A 139 -7.83 2.00 7.18
N GLU A 140 -8.50 0.87 6.94
CA GLU A 140 -9.95 0.70 7.09
C GLU A 140 -10.68 1.82 6.34
N ALA A 141 -11.44 2.66 7.04
CA ALA A 141 -12.21 3.75 6.45
C ALA A 141 -11.47 5.10 6.41
N ARG A 142 -10.18 5.12 6.74
CA ARG A 142 -9.33 6.32 6.79
C ARG A 142 -8.29 6.26 5.66
N PRO A 143 -8.70 6.48 4.41
CA PRO A 143 -7.81 6.29 3.27
C PRO A 143 -6.61 7.22 3.35
N CYS A 144 -5.41 6.66 3.35
CA CYS A 144 -4.18 7.42 3.25
C CYS A 144 -3.05 6.43 2.95
N GLY A 145 -2.88 6.11 1.66
CA GLY A 145 -2.07 5.00 1.18
C GLY A 145 -0.56 5.25 1.16
N GLY A 146 -0.06 5.83 0.06
CA GLY A 146 1.37 6.08 -0.12
C GLY A 146 1.82 7.38 0.57
N VAL A 147 1.53 8.52 -0.06
CA VAL A 147 1.77 9.87 0.44
C VAL A 147 0.42 10.56 0.60
N CYS A 148 0.04 10.90 1.83
CA CYS A 148 -1.25 11.52 2.14
C CYS A 148 -1.05 12.96 2.59
N VAL A 149 -1.48 13.92 1.76
CA VAL A 149 -1.43 15.36 2.03
C VAL A 149 -2.84 15.81 2.42
N THR A 150 -3.05 16.14 3.69
CA THR A 150 -4.37 16.41 4.27
C THR A 150 -4.41 17.81 4.90
N ASN A 151 -5.36 18.64 4.46
CA ASN A 151 -5.51 20.03 4.90
C ASN A 151 -4.17 20.78 4.96
N SER A 152 -3.39 20.66 3.88
CA SER A 152 -1.97 21.02 3.81
C SER A 152 -1.73 21.81 2.54
N ASP A 153 -0.93 22.87 2.61
CA ASP A 153 -0.82 23.84 1.53
C ASP A 153 0.62 24.09 1.05
N ASP A 154 0.79 24.50 -0.20
CA ASP A 154 2.09 24.99 -0.71
C ASP A 154 3.23 23.94 -0.60
N ASN A 155 2.88 22.64 -0.58
CA ASN A 155 3.85 21.55 -0.52
C ASN A 155 4.22 21.02 -1.90
N ARG A 156 5.33 20.28 -1.97
CA ARG A 156 5.80 19.64 -3.20
C ARG A 156 6.09 18.16 -2.98
N VAL A 157 5.49 17.31 -3.81
CA VAL A 157 5.81 15.87 -3.89
C VAL A 157 6.39 15.58 -5.25
N ARG A 158 7.66 15.18 -5.32
CA ARG A 158 8.33 15.00 -6.61
C ARG A 158 9.31 13.86 -6.68
N ARG A 159 9.60 13.42 -7.92
CA ARG A 159 10.63 12.41 -8.23
C ARG A 159 10.51 11.15 -7.37
N SER A 160 9.29 10.80 -6.97
CA SER A 160 9.01 9.71 -6.05
C SER A 160 8.30 8.57 -6.76
N GLU A 161 8.49 7.36 -6.23
CA GLU A 161 7.88 6.13 -6.72
C GLU A 161 6.86 5.63 -5.70
N VAL A 162 5.60 5.58 -6.10
CA VAL A 162 4.49 5.26 -5.19
C VAL A 162 3.70 4.08 -5.75
N ALA A 163 3.84 2.91 -5.12
CA ALA A 163 3.33 1.68 -5.70
C ALA A 163 2.76 0.64 -4.72
N GLY A 164 1.71 -0.05 -5.15
CA GLY A 164 1.15 -1.16 -4.36
C GLY A 164 0.44 -0.73 -3.07
N ASN A 165 0.08 0.55 -2.93
CA ASN A 165 -0.53 1.07 -1.71
C ASN A 165 -2.05 0.94 -1.71
N GLY A 166 -2.61 0.77 -0.50
CA GLY A 166 -4.04 0.82 -0.27
C GLY A 166 -4.74 -0.53 -0.18
N THR A 167 -6.02 -0.50 0.19
CA THR A 167 -6.89 -1.69 0.23
C THR A 167 -8.20 -1.47 -0.50
N THR A 168 -8.87 -2.56 -0.87
CA THR A 168 -10.24 -2.52 -1.41
C THR A 168 -11.31 -2.35 -0.33
N ALA A 169 -10.93 -2.06 0.92
CA ALA A 169 -11.91 -1.79 1.96
C ALA A 169 -12.72 -0.54 1.56
N PRO A 170 -14.06 -0.60 1.60
CA PRO A 170 -14.87 0.56 1.28
C PRO A 170 -14.73 1.62 2.37
N GLY A 171 -14.57 2.89 1.97
CA GLY A 171 -14.65 4.02 2.88
C GLY A 171 -16.02 4.13 3.55
N THR A 172 -16.10 4.74 4.73
CA THR A 172 -17.38 4.89 5.46
C THR A 172 -18.21 6.10 5.02
N THR A 173 -17.66 7.02 4.24
CA THR A 173 -18.29 8.31 3.89
C THR A 173 -17.87 8.84 2.52
N ILE A 174 -18.71 9.75 2.00
CA ILE A 174 -18.81 10.36 0.66
C ILE A 174 -17.48 10.51 -0.13
N PRO A 175 -17.45 10.17 -1.43
CA PRO A 175 -18.59 9.78 -2.28
C PRO A 175 -18.81 8.27 -2.32
N GLY A 176 -19.49 7.73 -1.30
CA GLY A 176 -20.02 6.38 -1.24
C GLY A 176 -19.10 5.37 -0.53
N PRO A 177 -19.58 4.13 -0.32
CA PRO A 177 -18.77 3.03 0.17
C PRO A 177 -17.90 2.46 -0.96
N ILE A 178 -17.05 3.30 -1.54
CA ILE A 178 -16.06 2.92 -2.55
C ILE A 178 -14.68 2.82 -1.91
N PRO A 179 -13.78 1.99 -2.45
CA PRO A 179 -12.38 2.06 -2.09
C PRO A 179 -11.85 3.46 -2.40
N ASN A 180 -11.30 4.10 -1.38
CA ASN A 180 -10.84 5.49 -1.42
C ASN A 180 -9.36 5.63 -1.12
N ASP A 181 -8.63 4.51 -0.95
CA ASP A 181 -7.18 4.52 -0.84
C ASP A 181 -6.50 4.88 -2.17
N PHE A 182 -5.29 5.44 -2.05
CA PHE A 182 -4.53 6.01 -3.16
C PHE A 182 -3.02 5.88 -2.97
N GLY A 183 -2.27 6.01 -4.06
CA GLY A 183 -0.84 6.23 -4.03
C GLY A 183 -0.53 7.60 -3.42
N ILE A 184 -0.88 8.67 -4.13
CA ILE A 184 -0.74 10.06 -3.65
C ILE A 184 -2.12 10.68 -3.50
N GLY A 185 -2.40 11.29 -2.35
CA GLY A 185 -3.69 11.93 -2.07
C GLY A 185 -3.56 13.38 -1.67
N LEU A 186 -4.38 14.22 -2.27
CA LEU A 186 -4.67 15.59 -1.84
C LEU A 186 -6.05 15.59 -1.20
N VAL A 187 -6.11 15.82 0.11
CA VAL A 187 -7.30 15.53 0.91
C VAL A 187 -7.78 16.76 1.67
N GLY A 188 -9.10 16.91 1.79
CA GLY A 188 -9.73 17.99 2.54
C GLY A 188 -9.52 19.34 1.88
N SER A 189 -9.03 20.32 2.63
CA SER A 189 -8.78 21.69 2.13
C SER A 189 -7.42 21.88 1.46
N SER A 190 -6.70 20.81 1.12
CA SER A 190 -5.32 20.91 0.61
C SER A 190 -5.25 21.72 -0.68
N SER A 191 -4.42 22.77 -0.68
CA SER A 191 -4.36 23.74 -1.78
C SER A 191 -2.97 24.20 -2.15
N ARG A 192 -2.78 24.67 -3.40
CA ARG A 192 -1.48 25.16 -3.90
C ARG A 192 -0.32 24.16 -3.80
N ASN A 193 -0.63 22.87 -3.69
CA ASN A 193 0.38 21.82 -3.70
C ASN A 193 0.80 21.49 -5.13
N ILE A 194 2.06 21.06 -5.28
CA ILE A 194 2.64 20.63 -6.57
C ILE A 194 2.98 19.14 -6.48
N ILE A 195 2.36 18.35 -7.35
CA ILE A 195 2.66 16.92 -7.53
C ILE A 195 3.28 16.72 -8.90
N GLU A 196 4.58 16.41 -8.97
CA GLU A 196 5.24 16.33 -10.27
C GLU A 196 6.37 15.30 -10.40
N GLU A 197 6.61 14.84 -11.63
CA GLU A 197 7.72 13.95 -11.94
C GLU A 197 7.70 12.64 -11.13
N ASN A 198 6.51 12.17 -10.73
CA ASN A 198 6.36 10.94 -9.93
C ASN A 198 5.97 9.74 -10.81
N GLY A 199 6.44 8.56 -10.41
CA GLY A 199 5.93 7.27 -10.88
C GLY A 199 4.87 6.74 -9.91
N ILE A 200 3.66 6.47 -10.40
CA ILE A 200 2.51 6.12 -9.55
C ILE A 200 1.75 4.94 -10.17
N GLY A 201 1.93 3.74 -9.63
CA GLY A 201 1.34 2.54 -10.24
C GLY A 201 1.04 1.39 -9.28
N GLY A 202 0.06 0.57 -9.63
CA GLY A 202 -0.33 -0.59 -8.84
C GLY A 202 -0.95 -0.26 -7.47
N ASN A 203 -1.37 0.99 -7.26
CA ASN A 203 -2.14 1.40 -6.08
C ASN A 203 -3.63 1.18 -6.33
N ILE A 204 -4.48 1.20 -5.30
CA ILE A 204 -5.94 1.15 -5.50
C ILE A 204 -6.39 2.27 -6.44
N SER A 205 -6.12 3.52 -6.07
CA SER A 205 -6.15 4.68 -6.99
C SER A 205 -4.73 5.22 -7.13
N GLY A 206 -4.35 5.75 -8.29
CA GLY A 206 -3.00 6.30 -8.48
C GLY A 206 -2.85 7.59 -7.69
N LEU A 207 -3.40 8.67 -8.24
CA LEU A 207 -3.52 9.98 -7.62
C LEU A 207 -4.99 10.28 -7.31
N ALA A 208 -5.26 10.82 -6.13
CA ALA A 208 -6.63 11.13 -5.73
C ALA A 208 -6.79 12.50 -5.06
N LEU A 209 -7.83 13.24 -5.47
CA LEU A 209 -8.27 14.49 -4.85
C LEU A 209 -9.59 14.23 -4.14
N PHE A 210 -9.58 14.22 -2.81
CA PHE A 210 -10.70 13.80 -1.98
C PHE A 210 -11.17 14.90 -1.01
N PRO A 211 -12.44 15.33 -1.08
CA PRO A 211 -13.04 16.23 -0.10
C PRO A 211 -13.14 15.62 1.31
N ILE A 212 -13.11 16.48 2.33
CA ILE A 212 -13.53 16.15 3.71
C ILE A 212 -14.62 17.14 4.13
N GLY A 213 -15.83 16.63 4.35
CA GLY A 213 -16.98 17.48 4.64
C GLY A 213 -17.26 18.44 3.48
N ALA A 214 -17.32 19.74 3.77
CA ALA A 214 -17.47 20.79 2.76
C ALA A 214 -16.14 21.27 2.15
N SER A 215 -14.99 20.80 2.67
CA SER A 215 -13.68 21.21 2.18
C SER A 215 -13.24 20.35 1.01
N THR A 216 -12.84 20.98 -0.09
CA THR A 216 -12.42 20.30 -1.32
C THR A 216 -11.02 20.76 -1.74
N PRO A 217 -10.17 19.87 -2.29
CA PRO A 217 -8.87 20.25 -2.80
C PRO A 217 -9.00 21.26 -3.95
N ALA A 218 -8.20 22.32 -3.92
CA ALA A 218 -8.26 23.39 -4.93
C ALA A 218 -6.90 24.05 -5.15
N ALA A 219 -6.72 24.69 -6.31
CA ALA A 219 -5.51 25.37 -6.75
C ALA A 219 -4.25 24.50 -6.74
N ASN A 220 -4.37 23.17 -6.80
CA ASN A 220 -3.21 22.29 -6.88
C ASN A 220 -2.74 22.13 -8.33
N LEU A 221 -1.45 21.91 -8.52
CA LEU A 221 -0.81 21.66 -9.81
C LEU A 221 -0.28 20.22 -9.85
N ILE A 222 -0.83 19.41 -10.76
CA ILE A 222 -0.42 18.03 -10.98
C ILE A 222 0.19 17.96 -12.37
N ARG A 223 1.51 17.71 -12.47
CA ARG A 223 2.17 17.75 -13.77
C ARG A 223 3.29 16.74 -14.00
N ASN A 224 3.55 16.36 -15.24
CA ASN A 224 4.70 15.53 -15.61
C ASN A 224 4.79 14.20 -14.85
N ASN A 225 3.66 13.65 -14.38
CA ASN A 225 3.65 12.36 -13.67
C ASN A 225 3.35 11.21 -14.63
N VAL A 226 3.83 10.02 -14.29
CA VAL A 226 3.43 8.76 -14.93
C VAL A 226 2.53 8.00 -13.97
N ILE A 227 1.24 7.95 -14.28
CA ILE A 227 0.20 7.43 -13.39
C ILE A 227 -0.57 6.34 -14.12
N VAL A 228 -0.16 5.09 -13.96
CA VAL A 228 -0.70 3.97 -14.76
C VAL A 228 -0.85 2.69 -13.97
N GLY A 229 -1.85 1.89 -14.32
CA GLY A 229 -2.07 0.57 -13.72
C GLY A 229 -2.70 0.63 -12.33
N ASN A 230 -3.58 1.61 -12.10
CA ASN A 230 -4.31 1.76 -10.84
C ASN A 230 -5.83 1.59 -11.09
N PRO A 231 -6.49 0.57 -10.53
CA PRO A 231 -5.96 -0.48 -9.67
C PRO A 231 -5.16 -1.55 -10.44
N PRO A 232 -4.34 -2.37 -9.74
CA PRO A 232 -3.78 -3.58 -10.31
C PRO A 232 -4.85 -4.47 -10.93
N ILE A 233 -4.48 -5.19 -11.99
CA ILE A 233 -5.41 -6.05 -12.73
C ILE A 233 -6.01 -7.14 -11.84
N GLU A 234 -5.23 -7.73 -10.94
CA GLU A 234 -5.68 -8.75 -10.00
C GLU A 234 -6.76 -8.20 -9.05
N VAL A 235 -6.57 -6.97 -8.58
CA VAL A 235 -7.51 -6.30 -7.68
C VAL A 235 -8.83 -6.03 -8.39
N SER A 236 -8.77 -5.56 -9.64
CA SER A 236 -9.95 -5.34 -10.49
C SER A 236 -10.72 -6.65 -10.73
N ALA A 237 -10.00 -7.74 -11.00
CA ALA A 237 -10.58 -9.06 -11.25
C ALA A 237 -11.25 -9.67 -10.01
N ASP A 238 -10.66 -9.48 -8.82
CA ASP A 238 -11.19 -10.00 -7.56
C ASP A 238 -12.38 -9.18 -7.01
N ASN A 239 -12.59 -7.96 -7.51
CA ASN A 239 -13.63 -7.05 -7.03
C ASN A 239 -14.54 -6.52 -8.18
N PRO A 240 -15.14 -7.41 -8.99
CA PRO A 240 -15.84 -7.01 -10.21
C PRO A 240 -17.13 -6.21 -9.96
N THR A 241 -17.69 -6.29 -8.75
CA THR A 241 -18.93 -5.58 -8.38
C THR A 241 -18.70 -4.14 -7.95
N THR A 242 -17.46 -3.73 -7.67
CA THR A 242 -17.10 -2.38 -7.22
C THR A 242 -16.33 -1.63 -8.31
N ASN A 243 -16.77 -1.72 -9.56
CA ASN A 243 -16.12 -1.08 -10.72
C ASN A 243 -16.70 0.34 -10.98
N PRO A 244 -15.86 1.40 -11.07
CA PRO A 244 -14.41 1.39 -10.90
C PRO A 244 -13.99 1.23 -9.44
N VAL A 245 -13.06 0.29 -9.20
CA VAL A 245 -12.45 0.06 -7.87
C VAL A 245 -11.50 1.20 -7.54
N GLY A 246 -10.84 1.71 -8.57
CA GLY A 246 -9.87 2.79 -8.57
C GLY A 246 -9.81 3.45 -9.94
N ALA A 247 -8.93 4.43 -10.10
CA ALA A 247 -8.50 4.96 -11.40
C ALA A 247 -7.07 5.46 -11.27
N ASP A 248 -6.41 5.75 -12.39
CA ASP A 248 -5.11 6.40 -12.38
C ASP A 248 -5.22 7.77 -11.72
N ILE A 249 -6.18 8.58 -12.15
CA ILE A 249 -6.52 9.84 -11.47
C ILE A 249 -8.00 9.81 -11.05
N ARG A 250 -8.23 10.05 -9.75
CA ARG A 250 -9.56 10.31 -9.20
C ARG A 250 -9.65 11.72 -8.68
N ASP A 251 -10.57 12.50 -9.22
CA ASP A 251 -10.79 13.88 -8.83
C ASP A 251 -12.25 14.08 -8.44
N PHE A 252 -12.47 14.28 -7.15
CA PHE A 252 -13.79 14.60 -6.59
C PHE A 252 -13.93 16.09 -6.28
N SER A 253 -12.99 16.92 -6.74
CA SER A 253 -13.12 18.37 -6.70
C SER A 253 -13.99 18.89 -7.86
N ALA A 254 -14.45 20.13 -7.76
CA ALA A 254 -15.23 20.73 -8.83
C ALA A 254 -14.34 20.98 -10.06
N HIS A 255 -14.93 20.92 -11.26
CA HIS A 255 -14.23 21.25 -12.52
C HIS A 255 -13.49 22.59 -12.42
N GLY A 256 -12.25 22.61 -12.92
CA GLY A 256 -11.38 23.80 -12.90
C GLY A 256 -10.78 24.14 -11.53
N SER A 257 -11.09 23.39 -10.48
CA SER A 257 -10.49 23.62 -9.15
C SER A 257 -9.00 23.32 -9.12
N ASN A 258 -8.52 22.40 -9.96
CA ASN A 258 -7.13 21.95 -9.98
C ASN A 258 -6.60 21.92 -11.42
N THR A 259 -5.29 22.08 -11.56
CA THR A 259 -4.62 22.15 -12.87
C THR A 259 -3.83 20.87 -13.12
N PHE A 260 -4.01 20.30 -14.31
CA PHE A 260 -3.34 19.08 -14.76
C PHE A 260 -2.56 19.35 -16.05
N GLU A 261 -1.25 19.11 -16.06
CA GLU A 261 -0.37 19.40 -17.20
C GLU A 261 0.52 18.20 -17.52
N ASP A 262 0.57 17.75 -18.78
CA ASP A 262 1.57 16.78 -19.24
C ASP A 262 1.70 15.48 -18.41
N ASN A 263 0.59 14.99 -17.86
CA ASN A 263 0.56 13.71 -17.16
C ASN A 263 0.32 12.55 -18.14
N LEU A 264 1.01 11.42 -17.93
CA LEU A 264 0.76 10.18 -18.64
C LEU A 264 -0.12 9.27 -17.79
N CYS A 265 -1.39 9.12 -18.17
CA CYS A 265 -2.34 8.22 -17.50
C CYS A 265 -3.38 7.64 -18.44
N ILE A 266 -4.05 6.56 -18.02
CA ILE A 266 -5.00 5.81 -18.87
C ILE A 266 -6.43 6.07 -18.43
N THR A 267 -6.69 6.10 -17.12
CA THR A 267 -8.03 6.20 -16.55
C THR A 267 -8.21 7.44 -15.68
N TYR A 268 -9.25 8.23 -15.97
CA TYR A 268 -9.64 9.38 -15.16
C TYR A 268 -11.08 9.21 -14.66
N THR A 269 -11.34 9.62 -13.42
CA THR A 269 -12.69 9.78 -12.88
C THR A 269 -12.78 11.16 -12.24
N GLY A 270 -13.65 12.01 -12.77
CA GLY A 270 -13.89 13.37 -12.27
C GLY A 270 -14.55 14.22 -13.35
N ASP A 271 -14.72 15.50 -13.06
CA ASP A 271 -15.49 16.40 -13.92
C ASP A 271 -14.62 17.25 -14.86
N ALA A 272 -13.28 17.12 -14.83
CA ALA A 272 -12.38 17.89 -15.69
C ALA A 272 -12.69 17.70 -17.19
N ASN A 273 -12.71 18.81 -17.92
CA ASN A 273 -12.97 18.84 -19.35
C ASN A 273 -12.02 19.86 -20.03
N PRO A 274 -11.11 19.41 -20.93
CA PRO A 274 -10.86 18.01 -21.28
C PRO A 274 -10.33 17.21 -20.07
N PRO A 275 -10.55 15.88 -20.04
CA PRO A 275 -10.01 15.04 -18.97
C PRO A 275 -8.46 15.05 -19.01
N PRO A 276 -7.79 14.99 -17.85
CA PRO A 276 -6.34 15.11 -17.75
C PRO A 276 -5.57 13.88 -18.25
N CYS A 277 -6.24 12.74 -18.32
CA CYS A 277 -5.67 11.55 -18.96
C CYS A 277 -5.98 11.59 -20.44
N PRO A 278 -4.96 11.49 -21.33
CA PRO A 278 -5.22 11.28 -22.74
C PRO A 278 -6.02 10.00 -22.85
N ASN A 279 -7.30 10.13 -23.22
CA ASN A 279 -8.11 8.98 -23.59
C ASN A 279 -7.30 8.25 -24.66
N LEU A 280 -6.69 7.12 -24.32
CA LEU A 280 -6.16 6.16 -25.28
C LEU A 280 -7.38 5.56 -25.99
N THR A 281 -8.03 6.38 -26.81
CA THR A 281 -9.20 6.11 -27.65
C THR A 281 -10.29 5.30 -26.97
N GLU A 282 -11.49 5.90 -26.89
CA GLU A 282 -12.71 5.14 -27.11
C GLU A 282 -12.40 4.03 -28.13
N TYR A 283 -12.67 2.78 -27.77
CA TYR A 283 -12.78 1.72 -28.75
C TYR A 283 -13.93 2.17 -29.67
N ALA A 284 -13.58 2.92 -30.73
CA ALA A 284 -14.48 3.46 -31.73
C ALA A 284 -15.03 2.28 -32.51
N GLY A 285 -16.04 1.68 -31.91
CA GLY A 285 -16.67 0.45 -32.35
C GLY A 285 -18.00 0.31 -31.64
N HIS A 286 -18.76 1.41 -31.56
CA HIS A 286 -20.23 1.44 -31.64
C HIS A 286 -20.72 2.86 -31.34
N ARG A 287 -20.84 3.69 -32.37
CA ARG A 287 -21.99 4.57 -32.61
C ARG A 287 -21.86 5.18 -34.01
N ASN A 288 -22.82 4.82 -34.85
CA ASN A 288 -23.07 5.43 -36.15
C ASN A 288 -23.33 6.93 -35.97
N ASN A 289 -22.73 7.73 -36.85
CA ASN A 289 -23.27 8.94 -37.50
C ASN A 289 -22.26 10.10 -37.55
N ASP A 290 -21.57 10.15 -38.68
CA ASP A 290 -21.04 11.29 -39.43
C ASP A 290 -21.17 12.71 -38.83
N ALA A 291 -20.01 13.32 -38.57
CA ALA A 291 -19.72 14.70 -38.95
C ALA A 291 -18.21 14.84 -39.22
N ALA A 292 -17.86 15.25 -40.44
CA ALA A 292 -16.51 15.27 -40.98
C ALA A 292 -15.59 16.28 -40.26
N VAL A 293 -14.49 15.79 -39.69
CA VAL A 293 -13.30 16.60 -39.42
C VAL A 293 -12.23 16.17 -40.42
N THR A 294 -11.71 17.14 -41.17
CA THR A 294 -10.64 16.90 -42.17
C THR A 294 -9.34 16.54 -41.46
N PRO A 295 -8.63 15.47 -41.86
CA PRO A 295 -7.35 15.13 -41.25
C PRO A 295 -6.29 16.15 -41.63
N ALA A 296 -5.52 16.62 -40.64
CA ALA A 296 -4.31 17.41 -40.88
C ALA A 296 -3.30 16.59 -41.69
N PRO A 297 -2.49 17.23 -42.57
CA PRO A 297 -1.53 16.53 -43.40
C PRO A 297 -0.47 15.80 -42.55
N PRO A 298 -0.03 14.60 -42.97
CA PRO A 298 0.95 13.82 -42.22
C PRO A 298 2.30 14.54 -42.18
N VAL A 299 2.82 14.73 -40.96
CA VAL A 299 4.20 15.17 -40.75
C VAL A 299 5.12 13.98 -41.03
N VAL A 300 5.96 14.11 -42.05
CA VAL A 300 7.00 13.12 -42.37
C VAL A 300 8.13 13.27 -41.36
N VAL A 301 8.22 12.36 -40.40
CA VAL A 301 9.36 12.28 -39.49
C VAL A 301 10.50 11.53 -40.19
N PRO A 302 11.72 12.08 -40.29
CA PRO A 302 12.86 11.37 -40.87
C PRO A 302 13.22 10.13 -40.02
N PRO A 303 13.76 9.06 -40.62
CA PRO A 303 14.12 7.86 -39.87
C PRO A 303 15.22 8.18 -38.86
N VAL A 304 14.95 7.86 -37.59
CA VAL A 304 15.95 7.90 -36.51
C VAL A 304 16.92 6.75 -36.75
N VAL A 305 18.19 7.07 -37.04
CA VAL A 305 19.26 6.08 -37.08
C VAL A 305 19.57 5.69 -35.63
N VAL A 306 19.09 4.52 -35.21
CA VAL A 306 19.42 3.95 -33.90
C VAL A 306 20.86 3.41 -33.98
N PRO A 307 21.82 3.92 -33.18
CA PRO A 307 23.15 3.32 -33.12
C PRO A 307 23.07 1.89 -32.59
N PRO A 308 23.94 0.97 -33.03
CA PRO A 308 23.91 -0.42 -32.56
C PRO A 308 24.10 -0.48 -31.03
N VAL A 309 23.23 -1.24 -30.38
CA VAL A 309 23.33 -1.58 -28.96
C VAL A 309 24.64 -2.35 -28.76
N VAL A 310 25.58 -1.77 -28.00
CA VAL A 310 26.74 -2.50 -27.50
C VAL A 310 26.24 -3.41 -26.37
N VAL A 311 26.12 -4.70 -26.67
CA VAL A 311 25.83 -5.72 -25.65
C VAL A 311 27.07 -5.86 -24.77
N PRO A 312 27.00 -5.59 -23.45
CA PRO A 312 28.11 -5.90 -22.55
C PRO A 312 28.32 -7.41 -22.53
N GLN A 313 29.54 -7.86 -22.80
CA GLN A 313 29.87 -9.28 -22.67
C GLN A 313 29.79 -9.69 -21.20
N GLU A 314 29.01 -10.74 -20.95
CA GLU A 314 28.78 -11.35 -19.65
C GLU A 314 30.11 -11.91 -19.11
N GLN A 315 30.60 -11.36 -17.99
CA GLN A 315 31.77 -11.91 -17.30
C GLN A 315 31.39 -13.24 -16.62
N PRO A 316 32.25 -14.28 -16.64
CA PRO A 316 31.95 -15.54 -15.96
C PRO A 316 31.82 -15.33 -14.45
N VAL A 317 30.67 -15.69 -13.90
CA VAL A 317 30.42 -15.71 -12.45
C VAL A 317 31.29 -16.80 -11.82
N ALA A 318 32.05 -16.44 -10.78
CA ALA A 318 32.86 -17.37 -10.00
C ALA A 318 32.00 -18.46 -9.32
N PRO A 319 32.51 -19.69 -9.14
CA PRO A 319 31.73 -20.78 -8.57
C PRO A 319 31.40 -20.54 -7.09
N ALA A 320 30.16 -20.90 -6.73
CA ALA A 320 29.61 -20.78 -5.39
C ALA A 320 30.41 -21.56 -4.34
N VAL A 321 30.71 -20.90 -3.22
CA VAL A 321 31.26 -21.53 -2.01
C VAL A 321 30.18 -22.40 -1.34
N PRO A 322 30.47 -23.66 -0.95
CA PRO A 322 29.49 -24.50 -0.26
C PRO A 322 29.23 -23.99 1.16
N ALA A 323 27.96 -23.77 1.50
CA ALA A 323 27.53 -23.46 2.85
C ALA A 323 27.70 -24.67 3.78
N THR A 324 28.43 -24.49 4.87
CA THR A 324 28.50 -25.44 6.00
C THR A 324 27.15 -25.50 6.73
N PRO A 325 26.73 -26.67 7.27
CA PRO A 325 25.45 -26.78 7.98
C PRO A 325 25.57 -26.17 9.38
N GLN A 326 24.87 -25.06 9.63
CA GLN A 326 24.75 -24.50 10.97
C GLN A 326 23.62 -25.21 11.74
N ALA A 327 23.97 -25.78 12.89
CA ALA A 327 23.08 -26.50 13.78
C ALA A 327 22.01 -25.58 14.41
N ALA A 328 20.81 -26.14 14.62
CA ALA A 328 19.67 -25.47 15.24
C ALA A 328 19.96 -25.11 16.72
N PRO A 329 19.61 -23.90 17.20
CA PRO A 329 19.67 -23.62 18.62
C PRO A 329 18.45 -24.20 19.36
N ALA A 330 18.72 -24.70 20.56
CA ALA A 330 17.79 -25.32 21.49
C ALA A 330 16.81 -24.32 22.12
N SER A 331 15.64 -24.84 22.50
CA SER A 331 14.51 -24.15 23.14
C SER A 331 14.85 -23.54 24.53
N PRO A 332 14.39 -22.31 24.86
CA PRO A 332 14.31 -21.83 26.24
C PRO A 332 12.95 -22.14 26.91
N PRO A 333 12.88 -22.10 28.26
CA PRO A 333 11.81 -22.72 29.05
C PRO A 333 10.55 -21.86 29.25
N ALA A 334 9.55 -22.52 29.83
CA ALA A 334 8.16 -22.14 29.97
C ALA A 334 7.86 -20.79 30.64
N ALA A 335 6.76 -20.19 30.17
CA ALA A 335 6.15 -18.94 30.60
C ALA A 335 5.52 -18.99 32.01
N VAL A 336 5.51 -17.83 32.67
CA VAL A 336 4.61 -17.53 33.80
C VAL A 336 3.37 -16.81 33.26
N ALA A 337 2.20 -17.29 33.67
CA ALA A 337 0.89 -16.97 33.11
C ALA A 337 0.24 -15.71 33.72
N ALA A 338 -0.54 -14.98 32.92
CA ALA A 338 -1.60 -14.10 33.37
C ALA A 338 -2.87 -14.36 32.52
N THR A 339 -3.98 -14.60 33.21
CA THR A 339 -5.23 -15.18 32.71
C THR A 339 -6.20 -14.13 32.13
N ALA A 340 -6.58 -14.30 30.86
CA ALA A 340 -7.84 -13.86 30.28
C ALA A 340 -8.41 -15.06 29.50
N ALA A 341 -9.71 -15.35 29.64
CA ALA A 341 -10.35 -16.61 29.22
C ALA A 341 -9.91 -17.11 27.83
N ALA A 342 -8.92 -18.01 27.82
CA ALA A 342 -8.31 -18.52 26.61
C ALA A 342 -9.29 -19.50 25.95
N LYS A 343 -9.85 -19.10 24.81
CA LYS A 343 -10.54 -20.06 23.94
C LYS A 343 -9.59 -21.24 23.66
N ALA A 344 -10.01 -22.44 24.03
CA ALA A 344 -9.19 -23.65 23.90
C ALA A 344 -8.62 -23.76 22.47
N MET A 345 -7.28 -23.80 22.37
CA MET A 345 -6.61 -23.99 21.09
C MET A 345 -6.55 -25.48 20.76
N VAL A 346 -6.96 -25.83 19.55
CA VAL A 346 -6.96 -27.20 19.03
C VAL A 346 -5.98 -27.30 17.87
N ALA A 347 -5.30 -28.44 17.75
CA ALA A 347 -4.46 -28.72 16.59
C ALA A 347 -5.33 -29.16 15.41
N VAL A 348 -5.16 -28.52 14.25
CA VAL A 348 -5.88 -28.90 13.02
C VAL A 348 -5.46 -30.31 12.59
N PRO A 349 -6.38 -31.28 12.51
CA PRO A 349 -6.05 -32.63 12.04
C PRO A 349 -5.71 -32.63 10.54
N SER A 350 -4.88 -33.58 10.12
CA SER A 350 -4.68 -33.85 8.70
C SER A 350 -5.94 -34.51 8.12
N VAL A 351 -6.50 -33.90 7.09
CA VAL A 351 -7.61 -34.43 6.29
C VAL A 351 -7.21 -34.66 4.83
N LYS A 352 -5.95 -34.40 4.49
CA LYS A 352 -5.37 -34.73 3.18
C LYS A 352 -5.42 -36.25 2.97
N GLY A 353 -5.90 -36.69 1.82
CA GLY A 353 -6.11 -38.11 1.52
C GLY A 353 -7.45 -38.69 2.01
N MET A 354 -8.26 -37.91 2.75
CA MET A 354 -9.60 -38.33 3.19
C MET A 354 -10.70 -37.89 2.21
N THR A 355 -11.81 -38.63 2.17
CA THR A 355 -13.03 -38.14 1.49
C THR A 355 -13.60 -36.94 2.24
N LEU A 356 -14.40 -36.11 1.56
CA LEU A 356 -15.02 -34.94 2.20
C LEU A 356 -15.83 -35.29 3.46
N SER A 357 -16.53 -36.43 3.43
CA SER A 357 -17.30 -36.94 4.58
C SER A 357 -16.39 -37.29 5.76
N MET A 358 -15.29 -38.03 5.50
CA MET A 358 -14.30 -38.38 6.53
C MET A 358 -13.58 -37.15 7.08
N ALA A 359 -13.23 -36.20 6.21
CA ALA A 359 -12.61 -34.92 6.58
C ALA A 359 -13.52 -34.12 7.53
N ARG A 360 -14.82 -34.08 7.25
CA ARG A 360 -15.82 -33.40 8.10
C ARG A 360 -15.86 -34.01 9.50
N SER A 361 -15.90 -35.34 9.60
CA SER A 361 -15.91 -36.04 10.89
C SER A 361 -14.60 -35.87 11.66
N ALA A 362 -13.46 -35.92 10.98
CA ALA A 362 -12.14 -35.75 11.61
C ALA A 362 -11.96 -34.33 12.17
N LEU A 363 -12.41 -33.31 11.44
CA LEU A 363 -12.36 -31.91 11.88
C LEU A 363 -13.28 -31.68 13.08
N ALA A 364 -14.52 -32.17 13.04
CA ALA A 364 -15.47 -32.04 14.15
C ALA A 364 -14.94 -32.67 15.45
N LYS A 365 -14.31 -33.86 15.36
CA LYS A 365 -13.71 -34.54 16.52
C LYS A 365 -12.58 -33.75 17.20
N ARG A 366 -11.90 -32.87 16.46
CA ARG A 366 -10.85 -31.97 16.99
C ARG A 366 -11.36 -30.57 17.29
N GLY A 367 -12.68 -30.38 17.34
CA GLY A 367 -13.30 -29.08 17.59
C GLY A 367 -13.13 -28.07 16.45
N CYS A 368 -12.75 -28.51 15.25
CA CYS A 368 -12.71 -27.68 14.04
C CYS A 368 -14.00 -27.84 13.22
N ARG A 369 -14.29 -26.87 12.35
CA ARG A 369 -15.44 -26.93 11.43
C ARG A 369 -14.95 -27.02 9.99
N VAL A 370 -15.75 -27.60 9.10
CA VAL A 370 -15.44 -27.54 7.66
C VAL A 370 -15.73 -26.14 7.15
N GLY A 371 -14.75 -25.55 6.45
CA GLY A 371 -14.84 -24.27 5.78
C GLY A 371 -15.28 -24.41 4.33
N ARG A 372 -14.66 -23.62 3.44
CA ARG A 372 -14.96 -23.66 2.01
C ARG A 372 -14.50 -24.99 1.41
N VAL A 373 -15.39 -25.62 0.63
CA VAL A 373 -15.05 -26.82 -0.15
C VAL A 373 -14.92 -26.40 -1.60
N SER A 374 -13.72 -26.53 -2.16
CA SER A 374 -13.49 -26.29 -3.60
C SER A 374 -13.03 -27.57 -4.28
N THR A 375 -13.03 -27.59 -5.62
CA THR A 375 -12.60 -28.77 -6.37
C THR A 375 -11.50 -28.40 -7.36
N ALA A 376 -10.54 -29.30 -7.56
CA ALA A 376 -9.45 -29.12 -8.51
C ALA A 376 -9.14 -30.44 -9.25
N TYR A 377 -8.71 -30.36 -10.51
CA TYR A 377 -8.19 -31.55 -11.20
C TYR A 377 -6.87 -31.98 -10.58
N SER A 378 -6.71 -33.28 -10.34
CA SER A 378 -5.52 -33.84 -9.70
C SER A 378 -5.36 -35.31 -10.07
N ARG A 379 -4.13 -35.82 -10.00
CA ARG A 379 -3.84 -37.26 -10.16
C ARG A 379 -4.43 -38.12 -9.04
N VAL A 380 -4.90 -37.50 -7.95
CA VAL A 380 -5.55 -38.18 -6.83
C VAL A 380 -6.98 -38.57 -7.20
N LYS A 381 -7.47 -39.72 -6.71
CA LYS A 381 -8.83 -40.24 -6.95
C LYS A 381 -9.90 -39.16 -6.71
N LYS A 382 -10.89 -39.08 -7.61
CA LYS A 382 -12.01 -38.15 -7.50
C LYS A 382 -12.72 -38.30 -6.15
N GLY A 383 -13.04 -37.17 -5.51
CA GLY A 383 -13.72 -37.15 -4.20
C GLY A 383 -12.79 -37.18 -2.98
N VAL A 384 -11.47 -37.21 -3.19
CA VAL A 384 -10.47 -37.19 -2.11
C VAL A 384 -9.88 -35.79 -1.92
N THR A 385 -9.69 -35.38 -0.68
CA THR A 385 -9.09 -34.09 -0.31
C THR A 385 -7.61 -34.05 -0.68
N VAL A 386 -7.23 -33.11 -1.53
CA VAL A 386 -5.85 -32.92 -2.01
C VAL A 386 -5.11 -31.81 -1.27
N ARG A 387 -5.85 -30.84 -0.72
CA ARG A 387 -5.30 -29.71 0.03
C ARG A 387 -6.26 -29.31 1.14
N GLN A 388 -5.71 -28.80 2.23
CA GLN A 388 -6.46 -28.20 3.33
C GLN A 388 -5.82 -26.85 3.72
N SER A 389 -6.61 -25.95 4.27
CA SER A 389 -6.13 -24.72 4.91
C SER A 389 -7.04 -24.32 6.07
N PRO A 390 -6.55 -24.06 7.28
CA PRO A 390 -5.14 -24.10 7.71
C PRO A 390 -4.45 -25.48 7.61
N ALA A 391 -3.12 -25.49 7.61
CA ALA A 391 -2.31 -26.70 7.49
C ALA A 391 -2.45 -27.62 8.71
N ALA A 392 -2.25 -28.93 8.49
CA ALA A 392 -2.29 -29.93 9.57
C ALA A 392 -1.24 -29.61 10.65
N GLY A 393 -1.59 -29.83 11.92
CA GLY A 393 -0.72 -29.54 13.07
C GLY A 393 -0.75 -28.10 13.55
N ARG A 394 -1.29 -27.14 12.77
CA ARG A 394 -1.42 -25.74 13.21
C ARG A 394 -2.38 -25.65 14.39
N ARG A 395 -1.96 -24.95 15.46
CA ARG A 395 -2.84 -24.63 16.59
C ARG A 395 -3.74 -23.47 16.21
N VAL A 396 -5.05 -23.69 16.27
CA VAL A 396 -6.09 -22.71 15.96
C VAL A 396 -7.10 -22.67 17.11
N VAL A 397 -7.89 -21.61 17.17
CA VAL A 397 -8.98 -21.50 18.14
C VAL A 397 -10.04 -22.57 17.85
N ALA A 398 -10.57 -23.25 18.88
CA ALA A 398 -11.69 -24.18 18.72
C ALA A 398 -12.86 -23.51 17.97
N GLY A 399 -13.40 -24.21 16.98
CA GLY A 399 -14.44 -23.74 16.07
C GLY A 399 -13.94 -23.19 14.74
N THR A 400 -12.62 -23.03 14.57
CA THR A 400 -12.02 -22.54 13.32
C THR A 400 -12.44 -23.38 12.11
N ARG A 401 -12.76 -22.70 11.01
CA ARG A 401 -13.16 -23.31 9.74
C ARG A 401 -11.94 -23.72 8.92
N VAL A 402 -11.83 -25.01 8.59
CA VAL A 402 -10.77 -25.57 7.75
C VAL A 402 -11.33 -25.84 6.35
N SER A 403 -10.85 -25.07 5.38
CA SER A 403 -11.21 -25.21 3.98
C SER A 403 -10.47 -26.38 3.34
N VAL A 404 -11.14 -27.09 2.43
CA VAL A 404 -10.60 -28.28 1.76
C VAL A 404 -10.78 -28.20 0.26
N VAL A 405 -9.78 -28.68 -0.48
CA VAL A 405 -9.83 -28.83 -1.94
C VAL A 405 -9.96 -30.30 -2.26
N VAL A 406 -11.00 -30.68 -2.98
CA VAL A 406 -11.33 -32.07 -3.33
C VAL A 406 -10.98 -32.35 -4.79
N SER A 407 -10.37 -33.49 -5.06
CA SER A 407 -9.99 -33.89 -6.41
C SER A 407 -11.22 -34.12 -7.31
N ARG A 408 -11.19 -33.55 -8.51
CA ARG A 408 -12.11 -33.89 -9.62
C ARG A 408 -11.68 -35.14 -10.39
N GLY A 409 -10.54 -35.73 -10.05
CA GLY A 409 -9.87 -36.77 -10.84
C GLY A 409 -8.88 -36.18 -11.85
N MET A 410 -8.18 -37.05 -12.58
CA MET A 410 -7.19 -36.64 -13.56
C MET A 410 -7.88 -36.06 -14.80
N ARG A 411 -7.35 -34.95 -15.31
CA ARG A 411 -7.84 -34.34 -16.54
C ARG A 411 -7.46 -35.24 -17.71
N ARG A 412 -8.45 -35.88 -18.37
CA ARG A 412 -8.22 -36.57 -19.64
C ARG A 412 -8.08 -35.50 -20.73
N SER A 413 -6.91 -35.41 -21.36
CA SER A 413 -6.78 -34.69 -22.63
C SER A 413 -7.58 -35.47 -23.68
N ARG A 414 -8.49 -34.77 -24.36
CA ARG A 414 -9.07 -35.25 -25.62
C ARG A 414 -8.18 -34.80 -26.75
#